data_AF-A0A6G0XC68-F1
#
_entry.id   AF-A0A6G0XC68-F1
#
_cell.length_a   1.000
_cell.length_b   1.000
_cell.length_c   1.000
_cell.angle_alpha   90.00
_cell.angle_beta   90.00
_cell.angle_gamma   90.00
#
_symmetry.space_group_name_H-M   'P 1'
#
loop_
_entity.id
_entity.type
_entity.pdbx_description
1 polymer ?
#
loop_
_entity_poly.entity_id
_entity_poly.type
_entity_poly.pdbx_seq_one_letter_code
_entity_poly.pdbx_strand_id
1 'polypeptide(L)'
;MEIKLEQARRSGLLHLAQKHLERVPRGLFRADFSSLYRLDLGFNLLTTLPDSIGQLSGLVELWLNDNPLKSLPPSLCKCAQLRVLDLNRTDLTDLPCELGRLELLVVLEMDEVPLRPKLQSAAMADPDKICANTLAYLRRKDVRRALKQTLLDKLKDGVRNSIVDV
;
A
#
# COMPACT_ATOMS: atom_id res chain seq x y z
N MET A 1 4.70 -20.81 9.42
CA MET A 1 4.21 -19.41 9.51
C MET A 1 5.01 -18.62 10.55
N GLU A 2 5.22 -19.16 11.75
CA GLU A 2 6.00 -18.51 12.82
C GLU A 2 7.45 -18.18 12.44
N ILE A 3 8.16 -19.06 11.73
CA ILE A 3 9.56 -18.82 11.30
C ILE A 3 9.71 -17.58 10.41
N LYS A 4 8.69 -17.26 9.59
CA LYS A 4 8.72 -16.08 8.71
C LYS A 4 8.39 -14.78 9.46
N LEU A 5 7.58 -14.87 10.50
CA LEU A 5 7.23 -13.75 11.36
C LEU A 5 8.43 -13.28 12.20
N GLU A 6 9.24 -14.23 12.70
CA GLU A 6 10.46 -13.91 13.46
C GLU A 6 11.55 -13.28 12.57
N GLN A 7 11.69 -13.73 11.32
CA GLN A 7 12.61 -13.12 10.35
C GLN A 7 12.17 -11.71 9.94
N ALA A 8 10.86 -11.50 9.77
CA ALA A 8 10.32 -10.17 9.52
C ALA A 8 10.56 -9.22 10.69
N ARG A 9 10.52 -9.71 11.94
CA ARG A 9 10.85 -8.89 13.12
C ARG A 9 12.28 -8.35 13.09
N ARG A 10 13.22 -9.14 12.56
CA ARG A 10 14.65 -8.75 12.48
C ARG A 10 14.99 -7.89 11.28
N SER A 11 14.30 -8.10 10.16
CA SER A 11 14.61 -7.44 8.88
C SER A 11 13.69 -6.27 8.55
N GLY A 12 12.54 -6.15 9.21
CA GLY A 12 11.48 -5.21 8.83
C GLY A 12 10.81 -5.54 7.49
N LEU A 13 11.14 -6.70 6.90
CA LEU A 13 10.68 -7.19 5.61
C LEU A 13 9.83 -8.44 5.81
N LEU A 14 8.58 -8.42 5.39
CA LEU A 14 7.71 -9.61 5.39
C LEU A 14 7.23 -9.93 3.98
N HIS A 15 7.78 -10.99 3.41
CA HIS A 15 7.39 -11.51 2.09
C HIS A 15 6.42 -12.68 2.21
N LEU A 16 5.16 -12.42 1.87
CA LEU A 16 4.04 -13.35 1.88
C LEU A 16 3.41 -13.50 0.48
N ALA A 17 4.13 -13.14 -0.59
CA ALA A 17 3.63 -13.31 -1.94
C ALA A 17 3.48 -14.79 -2.33
N GLN A 18 2.49 -15.09 -3.17
CA GLN A 18 2.23 -16.45 -3.69
C GLN A 18 2.09 -17.46 -2.55
N LYS A 19 1.22 -17.18 -1.59
CA LYS A 19 0.95 -18.07 -0.44
C LYS A 19 -0.49 -18.56 -0.41
N HIS A 20 -1.26 -18.29 -1.47
CA HIS A 20 -2.69 -18.60 -1.56
C HIS A 20 -3.48 -18.06 -0.36
N LEU A 21 -3.09 -16.89 0.16
CA LEU A 21 -3.75 -16.28 1.30
C LEU A 21 -5.10 -15.72 0.88
N GLU A 22 -6.17 -16.20 1.51
CA GLU A 22 -7.51 -15.60 1.38
C GLU A 22 -7.72 -14.43 2.37
N ARG A 23 -6.87 -14.35 3.40
CA ARG A 23 -6.92 -13.29 4.42
C ARG A 23 -5.53 -12.95 4.93
N VAL A 24 -5.34 -11.70 5.35
CA VAL A 24 -4.11 -11.29 6.01
C VAL A 24 -3.99 -11.98 7.38
N PRO A 25 -2.84 -12.57 7.71
CA PRO A 25 -2.55 -13.12 9.03
C PRO A 25 -2.84 -12.14 10.17
N ARG A 26 -3.74 -12.50 11.10
CA ARG A 26 -4.06 -11.65 12.26
C ARG A 26 -2.85 -11.36 13.16
N GLY A 27 -1.86 -12.25 13.18
CA GLY A 27 -0.63 -12.08 13.95
C GLY A 27 0.23 -10.90 13.50
N LEU A 28 0.01 -10.37 12.29
CA LEU A 28 0.77 -9.26 11.73
C LEU A 28 0.56 -7.92 12.45
N PHE A 29 -0.56 -7.77 13.15
CA PHE A 29 -0.97 -6.50 13.76
C PHE A 29 -0.66 -6.42 15.26
N ARG A 30 0.21 -7.31 15.74
CA ARG A 30 0.71 -7.26 17.12
C ARG A 30 1.81 -6.21 17.23
N ALA A 31 2.02 -5.68 18.44
CA ALA A 31 2.93 -4.54 18.69
C ALA A 31 4.40 -4.78 18.27
N ASP A 32 4.79 -6.03 18.10
CA ASP A 32 6.11 -6.50 17.67
C ASP A 32 6.41 -6.29 16.18
N PHE A 33 5.42 -5.90 15.36
CA PHE A 33 5.59 -5.57 13.94
C PHE A 33 5.60 -4.07 13.63
N SER A 34 5.73 -3.22 14.65
CA SER A 34 5.82 -1.76 14.48
C SER A 34 7.04 -1.31 13.65
N SER A 35 8.10 -2.13 13.58
CA SER A 35 9.29 -1.90 12.75
C SER A 35 9.17 -2.41 11.31
N LEU A 36 8.04 -3.02 10.95
CA LEU A 36 7.84 -3.54 9.60
C LEU A 36 7.75 -2.38 8.60
N TYR A 37 8.75 -2.29 7.72
CA TYR A 37 8.81 -1.23 6.70
C TYR A 37 8.35 -1.72 5.33
N ARG A 38 8.42 -3.03 5.03
CA ARG A 38 7.88 -3.60 3.78
C ARG A 38 7.02 -4.83 4.05
N LEU A 39 5.81 -4.81 3.50
CA LEU A 39 4.89 -5.92 3.50
C LEU A 39 4.53 -6.27 2.06
N ASP A 40 4.90 -7.49 1.64
CA ASP A 40 4.55 -8.01 0.33
C ASP A 40 3.51 -9.13 0.45
N LEU A 41 2.30 -8.83 -0.03
CA LEU A 41 1.13 -9.71 -0.07
C LEU A 41 0.70 -9.99 -1.52
N GLY A 42 1.56 -9.74 -2.52
CA GLY A 42 1.21 -9.91 -3.92
C GLY A 42 0.87 -11.35 -4.31
N PHE A 43 0.14 -11.55 -5.41
CA PHE A 43 -0.21 -12.86 -5.93
C PHE A 43 -0.88 -13.77 -4.88
N ASN A 44 -1.92 -13.26 -4.23
CA ASN A 44 -2.72 -14.01 -3.26
C ASN A 44 -4.21 -13.96 -3.65
N LEU A 45 -5.10 -14.39 -2.76
CA LEU A 45 -6.55 -14.43 -2.97
C LEU A 45 -7.27 -13.44 -2.04
N LEU A 46 -6.60 -12.35 -1.66
CA LEU A 46 -7.16 -11.37 -0.73
C LEU A 46 -8.27 -10.57 -1.39
N THR A 47 -9.49 -10.70 -0.86
CA THR A 47 -10.64 -9.89 -1.33
C THR A 47 -10.80 -8.58 -0.57
N THR A 48 -10.27 -8.52 0.66
CA THR A 48 -10.29 -7.34 1.54
C THR A 48 -9.01 -7.26 2.38
N LEU A 49 -8.73 -6.07 2.93
CA LEU A 49 -7.76 -5.88 3.99
C LEU A 49 -8.46 -5.54 5.31
N PRO A 50 -7.97 -6.03 6.46
CA PRO A 50 -8.54 -5.68 7.75
C PRO A 50 -8.18 -4.24 8.14
N ASP A 51 -9.04 -3.59 8.93
CA ASP A 51 -8.78 -2.24 9.44
C ASP A 51 -7.50 -2.13 10.31
N SER A 52 -7.07 -3.25 10.87
CA SER A 52 -5.82 -3.34 11.62
C SER A 52 -4.58 -3.08 10.77
N ILE A 53 -4.67 -3.03 9.43
CA ILE A 53 -3.55 -2.60 8.57
C ILE A 53 -3.02 -1.21 8.97
N GLY A 54 -3.90 -0.32 9.46
CA GLY A 54 -3.52 1.00 9.95
C GLY A 54 -2.68 1.00 11.23
N GLN A 55 -2.45 -0.16 11.86
CA GLN A 55 -1.55 -0.30 13.01
C GLN A 55 -0.07 -0.41 12.58
N LEU A 56 0.20 -0.68 11.31
CA LEU A 56 1.56 -0.75 10.75
C LEU A 56 2.07 0.65 10.41
N SER A 57 2.20 1.52 11.42
CA SER A 57 2.56 2.94 11.23
C SER A 57 3.96 3.15 10.64
N GLY A 58 4.87 2.19 10.81
CA GLY A 58 6.21 2.17 10.22
C GLY A 58 6.26 1.65 8.78
N LEU A 59 5.14 1.22 8.21
CA LEU A 59 5.11 0.63 6.88
C LEU A 59 5.41 1.68 5.81
N VAL A 60 6.48 1.44 5.05
CA VAL A 60 6.94 2.28 3.93
C VAL A 60 6.46 1.72 2.59
N GLU A 61 6.33 0.39 2.49
CA GLU A 61 5.98 -0.28 1.25
C GLU A 61 4.93 -1.37 1.46
N LEU A 62 3.87 -1.30 0.67
CA LEU A 62 2.78 -2.28 0.69
C LEU A 62 2.52 -2.77 -0.74
N TRP A 63 2.74 -4.05 -0.96
CA TRP A 63 2.52 -4.70 -2.26
C TRP A 63 1.31 -5.63 -2.16
N LEU A 64 0.28 -5.35 -2.96
CA LEU A 64 -1.01 -6.06 -2.98
C LEU A 64 -1.40 -6.50 -4.39
N ASN A 65 -0.50 -6.35 -5.35
CA ASN A 65 -0.76 -6.68 -6.75
C ASN A 65 -1.23 -8.12 -6.92
N ASP A 66 -2.01 -8.38 -7.97
CA ASP A 66 -2.51 -9.72 -8.29
C ASP A 66 -3.30 -10.34 -7.11
N ASN A 67 -4.24 -9.55 -6.56
CA ASN A 67 -5.24 -9.99 -5.58
C ASN A 67 -6.64 -9.53 -6.02
N PRO A 68 -7.73 -10.29 -5.79
CA PRO A 68 -9.09 -9.89 -6.12
C PRO A 68 -9.67 -8.84 -5.13
N LEU A 69 -8.86 -7.84 -4.76
CA LEU A 69 -9.15 -6.83 -3.75
C LEU A 69 -10.16 -5.81 -4.29
N LYS A 70 -11.32 -5.68 -3.64
CA LYS A 70 -12.42 -4.82 -4.14
C LYS A 70 -12.40 -3.40 -3.59
N SER A 71 -11.83 -3.22 -2.39
CA SER A 71 -11.73 -1.94 -1.69
C SER A 71 -10.53 -1.91 -0.75
N LEU A 72 -10.14 -0.72 -0.33
CA LEU A 72 -9.15 -0.50 0.72
C LEU A 72 -9.84 0.01 1.99
N PRO A 73 -9.39 -0.41 3.18
CA PRO A 73 -9.92 0.11 4.43
C PRO A 73 -9.50 1.57 4.63
N PRO A 74 -10.40 2.47 5.11
CA PRO A 74 -10.07 3.86 5.43
C PRO A 74 -8.87 4.02 6.38
N SER A 75 -8.70 3.07 7.28
CA SER A 75 -7.61 3.00 8.25
C SER A 75 -6.21 2.90 7.63
N LEU A 76 -6.10 2.55 6.34
CA LEU A 76 -4.82 2.55 5.61
C LEU A 76 -4.11 3.93 5.68
N CYS A 77 -4.87 5.03 5.78
CA CYS A 77 -4.31 6.37 5.96
C CYS A 77 -3.43 6.54 7.21
N LYS A 78 -3.55 5.65 8.19
CA LYS A 78 -2.74 5.65 9.42
C LYS A 78 -1.32 5.11 9.20
N CYS A 79 -1.05 4.47 8.06
CA CYS A 79 0.30 4.11 7.62
C CYS A 79 1.03 5.37 7.13
N ALA A 80 1.30 6.32 8.03
CA ALA A 80 1.75 7.66 7.70
C ALA A 80 3.11 7.69 6.96
N GLN A 81 3.92 6.63 7.11
CA GLN A 81 5.21 6.47 6.43
C GLN A 81 5.11 5.79 5.06
N LEU A 82 3.90 5.44 4.58
CA LEU A 82 3.73 4.68 3.34
C LEU A 82 4.17 5.52 2.14
N ARG A 83 5.14 5.01 1.37
CA ARG A 83 5.73 5.65 0.18
C ARG A 83 5.43 4.90 -1.11
N VAL A 84 5.22 3.58 -1.02
CA VAL A 84 4.87 2.72 -2.14
C VAL A 84 3.63 1.90 -1.81
N LEU A 85 2.62 1.98 -2.68
CA LEU A 85 1.43 1.16 -2.65
C LEU A 85 1.21 0.57 -4.05
N ASP A 86 1.39 -0.74 -4.20
CA ASP A 86 1.12 -1.45 -5.45
C ASP A 86 -0.23 -2.19 -5.37
N LEU A 87 -1.17 -1.79 -6.22
CA LEU A 87 -2.51 -2.37 -6.37
C LEU A 87 -2.76 -2.84 -7.81
N ASN A 88 -1.71 -3.07 -8.59
CA ASN A 88 -1.83 -3.55 -9.96
C ASN A 88 -2.64 -4.86 -10.01
N ARG A 89 -3.49 -5.02 -11.03
CA ARG A 89 -4.29 -6.25 -11.23
C ARG A 89 -5.10 -6.62 -9.99
N THR A 90 -5.87 -5.65 -9.50
CA THR A 90 -6.86 -5.85 -8.44
C THR A 90 -8.26 -5.55 -8.94
N ASP A 91 -9.28 -6.11 -8.29
CA ASP A 91 -10.70 -5.88 -8.60
C ASP A 91 -11.23 -4.58 -8.00
N LEU A 92 -10.34 -3.61 -7.75
CA LEU A 92 -10.64 -2.40 -7.01
C LEU A 92 -11.65 -1.57 -7.78
N THR A 93 -12.81 -1.29 -7.17
CA THR A 93 -13.87 -0.49 -7.80
C THR A 93 -13.99 0.92 -7.25
N ASP A 94 -13.32 1.22 -6.13
CA ASP A 94 -13.32 2.53 -5.46
C ASP A 94 -12.06 2.74 -4.58
N LEU A 95 -11.78 3.97 -4.17
CA LEU A 95 -10.74 4.33 -3.21
C LEU A 95 -11.34 5.06 -1.99
N PRO A 96 -10.90 4.76 -0.76
CA PRO A 96 -11.35 5.50 0.41
C PRO A 96 -10.90 6.97 0.35
N CYS A 97 -11.72 7.83 0.92
CA CYS A 97 -11.47 9.27 1.03
C CYS A 97 -10.21 9.64 1.80
N GLU A 98 -9.90 8.80 2.78
CA GLU A 98 -8.79 8.95 3.68
C GLU A 98 -7.45 8.69 2.99
N LEU A 99 -7.44 8.04 1.81
CA LEU A 99 -6.21 7.79 1.06
C LEU A 99 -5.47 9.09 0.71
N GLY A 100 -6.21 10.18 0.46
CA GLY A 100 -5.63 11.49 0.23
C GLY A 100 -4.81 12.06 1.41
N ARG A 101 -4.91 11.46 2.61
CA ARG A 101 -4.11 11.81 3.79
C ARG A 101 -2.72 11.13 3.81
N LEU A 102 -2.43 10.24 2.87
CA LEU A 102 -1.10 9.64 2.72
C LEU A 102 -0.14 10.63 2.04
N GLU A 103 0.31 11.62 2.80
CA GLU A 103 1.13 12.74 2.30
C GLU A 103 2.50 12.29 1.77
N LEU A 104 3.09 11.24 2.38
CA LEU A 104 4.38 10.68 2.00
C LEU A 104 4.29 9.62 0.90
N LEU A 105 3.09 9.17 0.53
CA LEU A 105 2.93 8.22 -0.57
C LEU A 105 3.50 8.88 -1.81
N VAL A 106 4.35 8.18 -2.55
CA VAL A 106 4.99 8.68 -3.79
C VAL A 106 4.53 7.83 -4.96
N VAL A 107 4.56 6.52 -4.79
CA VAL A 107 4.23 5.53 -5.82
C VAL A 107 2.88 4.91 -5.48
N LEU A 108 1.90 5.11 -6.36
CA LEU A 108 0.62 4.41 -6.34
C LEU A 108 0.44 3.76 -7.71
N GLU A 109 0.61 2.44 -7.76
CA GLU A 109 0.36 1.66 -8.96
C GLU A 109 -1.04 1.05 -8.89
N MET A 110 -1.79 1.17 -9.98
CA MET A 110 -3.16 0.68 -10.11
C MET A 110 -3.44 0.35 -11.58
N ASP A 111 -2.47 -0.20 -12.30
CA ASP A 111 -2.67 -0.72 -13.66
C ASP A 111 -3.63 -1.91 -13.61
N GLU A 112 -4.43 -2.08 -14.67
CA GLU A 112 -5.35 -3.21 -14.80
C GLU A 112 -6.37 -3.33 -13.62
N VAL A 113 -6.87 -2.19 -13.12
CA VAL A 113 -7.99 -2.15 -12.14
C VAL A 113 -9.28 -1.60 -12.79
N PRO A 114 -10.48 -2.10 -12.40
CA PRO A 114 -11.75 -1.64 -12.98
C PRO A 114 -12.16 -0.22 -12.55
N LEU A 115 -11.47 0.35 -11.56
CA LEU A 115 -11.66 1.70 -11.05
C LEU A 115 -11.24 2.82 -12.02
N ARG A 116 -10.25 2.60 -12.91
CA ARG A 116 -9.66 3.70 -13.70
C ARG A 116 -10.66 4.50 -14.56
N PRO A 117 -11.56 3.87 -15.32
CA PRO A 117 -12.57 4.61 -16.09
C PRO A 117 -13.53 5.39 -15.18
N LYS A 118 -13.87 4.82 -14.01
CA LYS A 118 -14.76 5.43 -13.03
C LYS A 118 -14.13 6.64 -12.32
N LEU A 119 -12.84 6.60 -11.99
CA LEU A 119 -12.12 7.77 -11.44
C LEU A 119 -12.12 8.92 -12.43
N GLN A 120 -11.86 8.64 -13.70
CA GLN A 120 -11.84 9.66 -14.75
C GLN A 120 -13.22 10.28 -14.96
N SER A 121 -14.28 9.47 -14.97
CA SER A 121 -15.65 9.98 -15.13
C SER A 121 -16.18 10.67 -13.86
N ALA A 122 -15.94 10.12 -12.67
CA ALA A 122 -16.45 10.65 -11.41
C ALA A 122 -15.75 11.93 -10.97
N ALA A 123 -14.45 12.09 -11.28
CA ALA A 123 -13.75 13.36 -11.13
C ALA A 123 -14.39 14.52 -11.94
N MET A 124 -15.17 14.19 -12.98
CA MET A 124 -15.89 15.15 -13.81
C MET A 124 -17.38 15.27 -13.47
N ALA A 125 -18.01 14.21 -12.95
CA ALA A 125 -19.47 14.12 -12.80
C ALA A 125 -19.98 14.25 -11.35
N ASP A 126 -19.22 13.79 -10.36
CA ASP A 126 -19.66 13.75 -8.96
C ASP A 126 -18.46 13.67 -8.00
N PRO A 127 -17.95 14.82 -7.52
CA PRO A 127 -16.85 14.89 -6.57
C PRO A 127 -17.12 14.20 -5.22
N ASP A 128 -18.37 13.87 -4.89
CA ASP A 128 -18.69 13.23 -3.61
C ASP A 128 -18.42 11.72 -3.64
N LYS A 129 -18.39 11.10 -4.83
CA LYS A 129 -17.98 9.68 -5.00
C LYS A 129 -16.49 9.45 -4.81
N ILE A 130 -15.65 10.46 -5.08
CA ILE A 130 -14.22 10.45 -4.79
C ILE A 130 -13.89 11.81 -4.19
N CYS A 131 -13.88 11.89 -2.86
CA CYS A 131 -13.74 13.19 -2.22
C CYS A 131 -12.44 13.93 -2.59
N ALA A 132 -12.48 15.25 -2.35
CA ALA A 132 -11.48 16.22 -2.77
C ALA A 132 -10.02 15.83 -2.45
N ASN A 133 -9.74 15.22 -1.30
CA ASN A 133 -8.38 14.86 -0.91
C ASN A 133 -7.81 13.71 -1.76
N THR A 134 -8.58 12.64 -1.97
CA THR A 134 -8.17 11.52 -2.86
C THR A 134 -8.04 12.02 -4.31
N LEU A 135 -8.95 12.89 -4.74
CA LEU A 135 -8.87 13.49 -6.07
C LEU A 135 -7.64 14.39 -6.26
N ALA A 136 -7.36 15.27 -5.29
CA ALA A 136 -6.18 16.13 -5.31
C ALA A 136 -4.89 15.31 -5.31
N TYR A 137 -4.86 14.20 -4.56
CA TYR A 137 -3.76 13.26 -4.58
C TYR A 137 -3.56 12.65 -5.97
N LEU A 138 -4.61 12.11 -6.59
CA LEU A 138 -4.54 11.44 -7.90
C LEU A 138 -4.12 12.40 -9.01
N ARG A 139 -4.48 13.68 -8.90
CA ARG A 139 -4.07 14.74 -9.84
C ARG A 139 -2.58 15.08 -9.77
N ARG A 140 -1.86 14.75 -8.69
CA ARG A 140 -0.40 14.94 -8.58
C ARG A 140 0.43 13.84 -9.28
N LYS A 141 -0.19 13.05 -10.17
CA LYS A 141 0.43 11.92 -10.86
C LYS A 141 1.75 12.29 -11.55
N ASP A 142 1.83 13.49 -12.12
CA ASP A 142 3.02 13.95 -12.85
C ASP A 142 4.22 14.19 -11.94
N VAL A 143 4.01 14.86 -10.79
CA VAL A 143 5.05 15.10 -9.78
C VAL A 143 5.57 13.77 -9.23
N ARG A 144 4.66 12.82 -9.00
CA ARG A 144 4.96 11.49 -8.45
C ARG A 144 5.71 10.60 -9.43
N ARG A 145 5.41 10.68 -10.73
CA ARG A 145 6.13 9.92 -11.77
C ARG A 145 7.62 10.29 -11.81
N ALA A 146 7.96 11.57 -11.63
CA ALA A 146 9.36 12.00 -11.55
C ALA A 146 10.07 11.48 -10.28
N LEU A 147 9.37 11.48 -9.14
CA LEU A 147 9.91 10.99 -7.86
C LEU A 147 9.94 9.45 -7.77
N LYS A 148 9.11 8.75 -8.55
CA LYS A 148 8.98 7.29 -8.57
C LYS A 148 10.30 6.61 -8.89
N GLN A 149 10.99 7.03 -9.95
CA GLN A 149 12.22 6.36 -10.38
C GLN A 149 13.32 6.49 -9.32
N THR A 150 13.58 7.71 -8.85
CA THR A 150 14.53 7.99 -7.76
C THR A 150 14.21 7.22 -6.49
N LEU A 151 12.93 7.08 -6.14
CA LEU A 151 12.52 6.29 -4.98
C LEU A 151 12.78 4.80 -5.19
N LEU A 152 12.30 4.23 -6.30
CA LEU A 152 12.46 2.81 -6.58
C LEU A 152 13.94 2.42 -6.61
N ASP A 153 14.82 3.28 -7.13
CA ASP A 153 16.25 3.02 -7.13
C ASP A 153 16.83 3.04 -5.70
N LYS A 154 16.48 4.03 -4.87
CA LYS A 154 16.86 4.05 -3.44
C LYS A 154 16.34 2.83 -2.66
N LEU A 155 15.16 2.31 -3.01
CA LEU A 155 14.57 1.14 -2.36
C LEU A 155 15.18 -0.19 -2.83
N LYS A 156 15.73 -0.24 -4.06
CA LYS A 156 16.55 -1.37 -4.54
C LYS A 156 17.89 -1.43 -3.80
N ASP A 157 18.46 -0.27 -3.50
CA ASP A 157 19.75 -0.15 -2.79
C ASP A 157 19.64 -0.40 -1.27
N GLY A 158 18.41 -0.36 -0.73
CA GLY A 158 18.08 -0.48 0.71
C GLY A 158 18.31 -1.85 1.35
N VAL A 159 18.96 -2.81 0.67
CA VAL A 159 19.46 -4.05 1.30
C VAL A 159 20.82 -3.81 2.01
N ARG A 160 21.41 -2.60 1.97
CA ARG A 160 22.78 -2.45 2.48
C ARG A 160 23.15 -1.35 3.47
N ASN A 161 22.35 -0.34 3.77
CA ASN A 161 22.75 0.65 4.79
C ASN A 161 21.75 0.71 5.93
N SER A 162 22.15 0.03 7.01
CA SER A 162 22.12 0.53 8.38
C SER A 162 21.43 1.88 8.55
N ILE A 163 20.31 1.85 9.26
CA ILE A 163 19.77 2.99 9.99
C ILE A 163 20.85 3.38 11.02
N VAL A 164 21.74 4.27 10.60
CA VAL A 164 22.45 5.22 11.46
C VAL A 164 22.68 6.48 10.63
N ASP A 165 22.25 7.59 11.23
CA ASP A 165 22.60 8.98 10.96
C ASP A 165 22.03 9.68 9.72
N VAL A 166 20.99 10.50 9.96
CA VAL A 166 21.10 11.97 9.86
C VAL A 166 20.35 12.60 11.04
#